data_AF-A0AAV8XDN7-F1
#
_entry.id   AF-A0AAV8XDN7-F1
#
_cell.length_a   1.000
_cell.length_b   1.000
_cell.length_c   1.000
_cell.angle_alpha   90.00
_cell.angle_beta   90.00
_cell.angle_gamma   90.00
#
_symmetry.space_group_name_H-M   'P 1'
#
loop_
_entity.id
_entity.type
_entity.pdbx_description
1 polymer ?
#
loop_
_entity_poly.entity_id
_entity_poly.type
_entity_poly.pdbx_seq_one_letter_code
_entity_poly.pdbx_strand_id
1 'polypeptide(L)'
;MAEVSHVNRQNRDDIWKRNGYEIEIFLLTMSEQRFKFLLRCIRFDDKDTRMERTAFDKLAAIHAIFDIFVTNCKRLLFLSLRNH
;
A
#
# COMPACT_ATOMS: atom_id res chain seq x y z
N MET A 1 -3.48 1.35 -11.18
CA MET A 1 -4.78 1.96 -11.54
C MET A 1 -4.84 3.42 -11.16
N ALA A 2 -4.80 3.81 -9.88
CA ALA A 2 -4.84 5.24 -9.49
C ALA A 2 -3.72 6.08 -10.11
N GLU A 3 -2.51 5.52 -10.15
CA GLU A 3 -1.35 6.16 -10.78
C GLU A 3 -1.52 6.26 -12.30
N VAL A 4 -1.89 5.15 -12.95
CA VAL A 4 -2.08 5.05 -14.41
C VAL A 4 -3.20 5.97 -14.92
N SER A 5 -4.25 6.16 -14.11
CA SER A 5 -5.35 7.06 -14.42
C SER A 5 -5.12 8.50 -13.96
N HIS A 6 -3.94 8.83 -13.41
CA HIS A 6 -3.57 10.16 -12.92
C HIS A 6 -4.53 10.77 -11.86
N VAL A 7 -5.18 9.92 -11.05
CA VAL A 7 -6.12 10.36 -10.00
C VAL A 7 -5.57 10.27 -8.59
N ASN A 8 -4.27 9.98 -8.45
CA ASN A 8 -3.58 9.89 -7.17
C ASN A 8 -3.65 11.18 -6.31
N ARG A 9 -3.88 12.34 -6.95
CA ARG A 9 -4.02 13.66 -6.31
C ARG A 9 -5.46 14.19 -6.29
N GLN A 10 -6.42 13.49 -6.89
CA GLN A 10 -7.82 13.90 -6.82
C GLN A 10 -8.38 13.65 -5.42
N ASN A 11 -9.41 14.41 -5.06
CA ASN A 11 -10.13 14.13 -3.83
C ASN A 11 -10.69 12.70 -3.92
N ARG A 12 -10.49 11.93 -2.85
CA ARG A 12 -10.91 10.53 -2.78
C ARG A 12 -12.42 10.39 -2.98
N ASP A 13 -13.17 11.40 -2.57
CA ASP A 13 -14.63 11.43 -2.72
C ASP A 13 -15.06 11.65 -4.18
N ASP A 14 -14.18 12.20 -5.03
CA ASP A 14 -14.47 12.44 -6.45
C ASP A 14 -14.30 11.17 -7.31
N ILE A 15 -13.45 10.23 -6.87
CA ILE A 15 -13.16 8.98 -7.62
C ILE A 15 -14.41 8.10 -7.75
N TRP A 16 -15.34 8.16 -6.79
CA TRP A 16 -16.58 7.36 -6.77
C TRP A 16 -17.84 8.15 -7.16
N LYS A 17 -17.73 9.40 -7.64
CA LYS A 17 -18.89 10.20 -8.07
C LYS A 17 -19.42 9.77 -9.43
N ARG A 18 -20.74 9.54 -9.50
CA ARG A 18 -21.49 9.28 -10.75
C ARG A 18 -21.86 10.56 -11.48
N ASN A 19 -20.86 11.34 -11.86
CA ASN A 19 -21.05 12.63 -12.55
C ASN A 19 -20.38 12.68 -13.94
N GLY A 20 -20.02 11.52 -14.50
CA GLY A 20 -19.40 11.40 -15.82
C GLY A 20 -17.86 11.47 -15.83
N TYR A 21 -17.22 11.69 -14.68
CA TYR A 21 -15.76 11.64 -14.50
C TYR A 21 -15.29 10.40 -13.72
N GLU A 22 -16.18 9.42 -13.56
CA GLU A 22 -15.90 8.20 -12.84
C GLU A 22 -14.87 7.34 -13.56
N ILE A 23 -14.02 6.69 -12.76
CA ILE A 23 -13.10 5.68 -13.28
C ILE A 23 -13.69 4.33 -12.92
N GLU A 24 -14.29 3.68 -13.92
CA GLU A 24 -15.07 2.44 -13.78
C GLU A 24 -14.37 1.38 -12.93
N ILE A 25 -13.05 1.24 -13.06
CA ILE A 25 -12.33 0.21 -12.32
C ILE A 25 -12.41 0.38 -10.79
N PHE A 26 -12.49 1.61 -10.29
CA PHE A 26 -12.65 1.83 -8.84
C PHE A 26 -14.05 1.47 -8.37
N LEU A 27 -15.06 1.81 -9.17
CA LEU A 27 -16.47 1.48 -8.88
C LEU A 27 -16.70 -0.04 -8.90
N LEU A 28 -16.10 -0.74 -9.87
CA LEU A 28 -16.27 -2.18 -10.06
C LEU A 28 -15.47 -3.02 -9.07
N THR A 29 -14.40 -2.47 -8.47
CA THR A 29 -13.54 -3.22 -7.53
C THR A 29 -14.10 -3.21 -6.11
N MET A 30 -14.46 -2.05 -5.56
CA MET A 30 -15.03 -1.93 -4.21
C MET A 30 -15.72 -0.58 -4.00
N SER A 31 -16.64 -0.52 -3.03
CA SER A 31 -17.25 0.76 -2.63
C SER A 31 -16.24 1.71 -1.97
N GLU A 32 -16.49 3.01 -2.08
CA GLU A 32 -15.71 4.06 -1.41
C GLU A 32 -15.63 3.82 0.11
N GLN A 33 -16.74 3.42 0.72
CA GLN A 33 -16.81 3.12 2.16
C GLN A 33 -15.90 1.94 2.52
N ARG A 34 -15.89 0.88 1.71
CA ARG A 34 -15.01 -0.28 1.90
C ARG A 34 -13.54 0.10 1.75
N PHE A 35 -13.20 0.91 0.74
CA PHE A 35 -11.86 1.43 0.55
C PHE A 35 -11.39 2.27 1.75
N LYS A 36 -12.21 3.23 2.20
CA LYS A 36 -11.96 4.07 3.40
C LYS A 36 -11.81 3.23 4.67
N PHE A 37 -12.60 2.17 4.82
CA PHE A 37 -12.47 1.25 5.95
C PHE A 37 -11.12 0.52 5.91
N LEU A 38 -10.78 -0.11 4.78
CA LEU A 38 -9.52 -0.83 4.62
C LEU A 38 -8.31 0.08 4.86
N LEU A 39 -8.29 1.30 4.30
CA LEU A 39 -7.21 2.25 4.52
C LEU A 39 -6.97 2.59 5.99
N ARG A 40 -8.03 2.66 6.81
CA ARG A 40 -7.91 2.91 8.25
C ARG A 40 -7.41 1.69 9.02
N CYS A 41 -7.72 0.50 8.53
CA CYS A 41 -7.43 -0.77 9.20
C CYS A 41 -6.13 -1.45 8.76
N ILE A 42 -5.54 -1.08 7.61
CA ILE A 42 -4.28 -1.67 7.14
C ILE A 42 -3.15 -1.42 8.15
N ARG A 43 -2.47 -2.49 8.55
CA ARG A 43 -1.29 -2.50 9.42
C ARG A 43 -0.29 -3.52 8.87
N PHE A 44 1.00 -3.27 9.08
CA PHE A 44 2.10 -4.12 8.60
C PHE A 44 2.93 -4.68 9.77
N ASP A 45 2.33 -4.71 10.95
CA ASP A 45 2.94 -5.08 12.21
C ASP A 45 1.91 -5.73 13.14
N ASP A 46 2.41 -6.22 14.27
CA ASP A 46 1.59 -6.63 15.39
C ASP A 46 1.42 -5.47 16.38
N LYS A 47 0.16 -5.05 16.57
CA LYS A 47 -0.22 -3.97 17.48
C LYS A 47 0.17 -4.27 18.93
N ASP A 48 0.17 -5.55 19.33
CA ASP A 48 0.34 -5.96 20.72
C ASP A 48 1.81 -5.82 21.14
N THR A 49 2.74 -5.92 20.18
CA THR A 49 4.19 -5.77 20.41
C THR A 49 4.75 -4.41 19.95
N ARG A 50 3.93 -3.57 19.31
CA ARG A 50 4.34 -2.27 18.75
C ARG A 50 5.00 -1.34 19.76
N MET A 51 4.42 -1.19 20.96
CA MET A 51 4.90 -0.21 21.93
C MET A 51 6.32 -0.50 22.37
N GLU A 52 6.60 -1.76 22.70
CA GLU A 52 7.93 -2.23 23.10
C GLU A 52 8.94 -2.07 21.97
N ARG A 53 8.55 -2.41 20.73
CA ARG A 53 9.43 -2.31 19.57
C ARG A 53 9.75 -0.87 19.18
N THR A 54 8.79 0.05 19.30
CA THR A 54 9.00 1.48 18.97
C THR A 54 10.12 2.11 19.79
N ALA A 55 10.37 1.61 21.00
CA ALA A 55 11.44 2.09 21.87
C ALA A 55 12.84 1.92 21.24
N PHE A 56 13.03 0.88 20.42
CA PHE A 56 14.32 0.55 19.80
C PHE A 56 14.31 0.69 18.28
N ASP A 57 13.11 0.67 17.68
CA ASP A 57 12.88 0.69 16.24
C ASP A 57 11.78 1.70 15.89
N LYS A 58 12.19 2.91 15.52
CA LYS A 58 11.28 4.00 15.11
C LYS A 58 10.43 3.65 13.87
N LEU A 59 10.84 2.64 13.10
CA LEU A 59 10.14 2.18 11.91
C LEU A 59 9.39 0.87 12.13
N ALA A 60 9.16 0.45 13.38
CA ALA A 60 8.49 -0.81 13.73
C ALA A 60 7.20 -1.06 12.93
N ALA A 61 6.54 0.02 12.48
CA ALA A 61 5.30 -0.04 11.69
C ALA A 61 5.39 -0.64 10.32
N ILE A 62 6.57 -0.56 9.72
CA ILE A 62 6.81 -0.98 8.35
C ILE A 62 8.09 -1.80 8.22
N HIS A 63 8.90 -1.88 9.27
CA HIS A 63 10.24 -2.48 9.21
C HIS A 63 10.21 -3.88 8.64
N ALA A 64 9.31 -4.74 9.13
CA ALA A 64 9.22 -6.12 8.65
C ALA A 64 8.91 -6.22 7.15
N ILE A 65 7.92 -5.45 6.65
CA ILE A 65 7.58 -5.48 5.22
C ILE A 65 8.67 -4.83 4.35
N PHE A 66 9.34 -3.80 4.88
CA PHE A 66 10.45 -3.15 4.19
C PHE A 66 11.66 -4.07 4.06
N ASP A 67 12.01 -4.82 5.12
CA ASP A 67 13.10 -5.79 5.09
C ASP A 67 12.83 -6.92 4.10
N ILE A 68 11.59 -7.44 4.09
CA ILE A 68 11.15 -8.43 3.11
C ILE A 68 11.32 -7.86 1.69
N PHE A 69 10.89 -6.62 1.46
CA PHE A 69 11.03 -5.96 0.18
C PHE A 69 12.51 -5.85 -0.26
N VAL A 70 13.37 -5.26 0.58
CA VAL A 70 14.80 -5.08 0.29
C VAL A 70 15.50 -6.41 0.06
N THR A 71 15.21 -7.42 0.88
CA THR A 71 15.80 -8.76 0.76
C THR A 71 15.42 -9.40 -0.58
N ASN A 72 14.17 -9.28 -0.99
CA ASN A 72 13.72 -9.79 -2.28
C ASN A 72 14.35 -9.05 -3.46
N CYS A 73 14.45 -7.71 -3.40
CA CYS A 73 15.13 -6.92 -4.43
C CYS A 73 16.59 -7.36 -4.61
N LYS A 74 17.33 -7.49 -3.50
CA LYS A 74 18.72 -7.97 -3.52
C LYS A 74 18.80 -9.36 -4.16
N ARG A 75 17.97 -10.31 -3.71
CA ARG A 75 17.96 -11.68 -4.23
C ARG A 75 17.72 -11.71 -5.75
N LEU A 76 16.73 -10.97 -6.24
CA LEU A 76 16.42 -10.92 -7.67
C LEU A 76 17.55 -10.30 -8.49
N LEU A 77 18.15 -9.21 -8.01
CA LEU A 77 19.32 -8.60 -8.65
C LEU A 77 20.50 -9.57 -8.70
N PHE A 78 20.79 -10.28 -7.60
CA PHE A 78 21.86 -11.28 -7.57
C PHE A 78 21.61 -12.47 -8.50
N LEU A 79 20.37 -12.93 -8.64
CA LEU A 79 20.03 -14.00 -9.58
C LEU A 79 20.16 -13.54 -11.03
N SER A 80 19.77 -12.30 -11.34
CA SER A 80 19.94 -11.71 -12.67
C SER A 80 21.41 -11.59 -13.08
N LEU A 81 22.32 -11.40 -12.12
CA LEU A 81 23.76 -11.30 -12.38
C LEU A 81 24.46 -12.66 -12.51
N ARG A 82 23.84 -13.78 -12.09
CA ARG A 82 24.39 -15.14 -12.24
C ARG A 82 23.92 -15.85 -13.52
N ASN A 83 22.89 -15.33 -14.17
CA ASN A 83 22.34 -15.89 -15.41
C ASN A 83 22.93 -15.21 -16.67
N HIS A 84 23.99 -14.41 -16.49
CA HIS A 84 24.89 -13.91 -17.51
C HIS A 84 26.30 -14.39 -17.20
#